data_AF-A0A3B8S5J9-F1
#
_entry.id   AF-A0A3B8S5J9-F1
#
_cell.length_a   1.000
_cell.length_b   1.000
_cell.length_c   1.000
_cell.angle_alpha   90.00
_cell.angle_beta   90.00
_cell.angle_gamma   90.00
#
_symmetry.space_group_name_H-M   'P 1'
#
loop_
_entity.id
_entity.type
_entity.pdbx_description
1 polymer ?
#
loop_
_entity_poly.entity_id
_entity_poly.type
_entity_poly.pdbx_seq_one_letter_code
_entity_poly.pdbx_strand_id
1 'polypeptide(L)'
;MNFKSASRRKDRLIRDRRKDAYVDQIILKDPAVCSKCNAVYTNGRWTWKTTEQVTTKTTCPACRRISDNYPAGNIEIKGNFFHLHSVDILNLVNNIERLEKTERPLERIISITESKVKTIITTTGIHIARRIGEALSRSYQGNFNFQYADGDKSIRVFWEREN
;
A
#
# COMPACT_ATOMS: atom_id res chain seq x y z
N MET A 1 0.12 4.38 -55.94
CA MET A 1 1.03 3.53 -55.14
C MET A 1 2.11 4.38 -54.51
N ASN A 2 2.55 3.99 -53.31
CA ASN A 2 3.63 4.53 -52.46
C ASN A 2 3.28 5.63 -51.43
N PHE A 3 2.55 5.20 -50.40
CA PHE A 3 2.59 5.81 -49.07
C PHE A 3 3.97 5.53 -48.43
N LYS A 4 4.79 6.56 -48.23
CA LYS A 4 6.01 6.46 -47.42
C LYS A 4 5.62 6.50 -45.94
N SER A 5 5.91 5.40 -45.25
CA SER A 5 5.62 5.15 -43.85
C SER A 5 6.34 6.17 -42.94
N ALA A 6 5.56 6.95 -42.18
CA ALA A 6 6.11 7.81 -41.13
C ALA A 6 6.47 6.95 -39.92
N SER A 7 7.77 6.82 -39.68
CA SER A 7 8.34 6.21 -38.47
C SER A 7 7.77 6.87 -37.21
N ARG A 8 6.88 6.16 -36.49
CA ARG A 8 6.42 6.57 -35.16
C ARG A 8 7.60 6.45 -34.19
N ARG A 9 8.26 7.57 -33.90
CA ARG A 9 9.14 7.67 -32.73
C ARG A 9 8.30 7.37 -31.49
N LYS A 10 8.55 6.21 -30.87
CA LYS A 10 8.09 5.95 -29.51
C LYS A 10 8.95 6.80 -28.60
N ASP A 11 8.49 8.02 -28.31
CA ASP A 11 9.01 8.82 -27.21
C ASP A 11 8.76 8.03 -25.93
N ARG A 12 9.74 7.20 -25.57
CA ARG A 12 9.83 6.52 -24.30
C ARG A 12 10.17 7.62 -23.29
N LEU A 13 9.15 8.38 -22.88
CA LEU A 13 9.23 9.31 -21.77
C LEU A 13 9.94 8.57 -20.64
N ILE A 14 11.16 9.01 -20.35
CA ILE A 14 11.96 8.52 -19.25
C ILE A 14 11.12 8.82 -18.01
N ARG A 15 10.42 7.81 -17.50
CA ARG A 15 9.73 7.92 -16.21
C ARG A 15 10.83 8.18 -15.20
N ASP A 16 10.98 9.44 -14.82
CA ASP A 16 11.83 9.86 -13.72
C ASP A 16 11.43 9.01 -12.50
N ARG A 17 12.27 8.02 -12.17
CA ARG A 17 12.04 7.11 -11.05
C ARG A 17 12.33 7.88 -9.77
N ARG A 18 11.50 8.87 -9.45
CA ARG A 18 11.58 9.63 -8.19
C ARG A 18 11.65 8.63 -7.05
N LYS A 19 12.71 8.70 -6.23
CA LYS A 19 12.95 7.81 -5.09
C LYS A 19 11.78 7.90 -4.09
N ASP A 20 11.33 6.77 -3.55
CA ASP A 20 10.33 6.72 -2.49
C ASP A 20 11.01 7.21 -1.21
N ALA A 21 10.69 8.41 -0.74
CA ALA A 21 11.36 9.04 0.41
C ALA A 21 11.32 8.21 1.71
N TYR A 22 10.40 7.24 1.80
CA TYR A 22 10.26 6.40 2.98
C TYR A 22 10.94 5.03 2.83
N VAL A 23 11.16 4.54 1.62
CA VAL A 23 11.72 3.20 1.35
C VAL A 23 13.14 3.26 0.79
N ASP A 24 13.44 4.25 -0.04
CA ASP A 24 14.69 4.30 -0.79
C ASP A 24 15.85 4.86 0.06
N GLN A 25 16.83 3.99 0.29
CA GLN A 25 18.21 4.25 0.73
C GLN A 25 18.37 5.16 1.96
N ILE A 26 17.79 4.76 3.09
CA ILE A 26 18.52 4.97 4.34
C ILE A 26 19.55 3.85 4.41
N ILE A 27 20.84 4.17 4.33
CA ILE A 27 21.92 3.24 4.70
C ILE A 27 21.78 3.05 6.22
N LEU A 28 20.95 2.09 6.61
CA LEU A 28 20.76 1.73 8.01
C LEU A 28 21.92 0.82 8.41
N LYS A 29 22.53 1.11 9.56
CA LYS A 29 23.43 0.17 10.21
C LYS A 29 22.62 -1.05 10.65
N ASP A 30 22.98 -2.21 10.11
CA ASP A 30 22.40 -3.49 10.47
C ASP A 30 23.08 -4.03 11.74
N PRO A 31 22.35 -4.52 12.75
CA PRO A 31 20.89 -4.52 12.89
C PRO A 31 20.35 -3.24 13.53
N ALA A 32 19.13 -2.84 13.15
CA ALA A 32 18.40 -1.72 13.75
C ALA A 32 17.00 -2.14 14.21
N VAL A 33 16.44 -1.43 15.20
CA VAL A 33 15.06 -1.63 15.67
C VAL A 33 14.22 -0.38 15.50
N CYS A 34 12.94 -0.56 15.15
CA CYS A 34 11.97 0.51 15.12
C CYS A 34 11.58 0.92 16.54
N SER A 35 11.85 2.17 16.94
CA SER A 35 11.51 2.71 18.26
C SER A 35 10.00 2.81 18.53
N LYS A 36 9.15 2.68 17.50
CA LYS A 36 7.69 2.80 17.60
C LYS A 36 6.96 1.46 17.63
N CYS A 37 7.44 0.47 16.88
CA CYS A 37 6.74 -0.82 16.74
C CYS A 37 7.61 -2.03 16.99
N ASN A 38 8.89 -1.86 17.30
CA ASN A 38 9.86 -2.93 17.55
C ASN A 38 10.14 -3.88 16.38
N ALA A 39 9.66 -3.58 15.16
CA ALA A 39 10.14 -4.26 13.96
C ALA A 39 11.67 -4.13 13.86
N VAL A 40 12.35 -5.20 13.46
CA VAL A 40 13.81 -5.27 13.38
C VAL A 40 14.23 -5.20 11.91
N TYR A 41 15.18 -4.34 11.60
CA TYR A 41 15.87 -4.31 10.32
C TYR A 41 17.12 -5.18 10.40
N THR A 42 17.14 -6.25 9.60
CA THR A 42 18.30 -7.15 9.48
C THR A 42 18.34 -7.82 8.11
N ASN A 43 19.53 -8.05 7.58
CA ASN A 43 19.80 -8.56 6.25
C ASN A 43 19.04 -7.77 5.16
N GLY A 44 19.06 -6.44 5.27
CA GLY A 44 18.43 -5.56 4.29
C GLY A 44 16.90 -5.46 4.36
N ARG A 45 16.23 -6.12 5.32
CA ARG A 45 14.76 -6.21 5.40
C ARG A 45 14.23 -5.96 6.80
N TRP A 46 12.99 -5.47 6.89
CA TRP A 46 12.25 -5.37 8.15
C TRP A 46 11.51 -6.67 8.45
N THR A 47 11.61 -7.16 9.69
CA THR A 47 11.01 -8.40 10.19
C THR A 47 10.53 -8.23 11.64
N TRP A 48 9.72 -9.17 12.15
CA TRP A 48 9.36 -9.23 13.58
C TRP A 48 10.30 -10.10 14.41
N LYS A 49 11.29 -10.75 13.77
CA LYS A 49 12.26 -11.58 14.48
C LYS A 49 13.06 -10.75 15.48
N THR A 50 13.34 -11.35 16.63
CA THR A 50 14.26 -10.80 17.62
C THR A 50 15.70 -10.93 17.14
N THR A 51 16.55 -10.00 17.54
CA THR A 51 18.01 -10.09 17.36
C THR A 51 18.68 -9.64 18.64
N GLU A 52 19.69 -10.39 19.09
CA GLU A 52 20.41 -10.14 20.34
C GLU A 52 21.37 -8.94 20.23
N GLN A 53 21.62 -8.46 19.01
CA GLN A 53 22.65 -7.48 18.71
C GLN A 53 22.09 -6.12 18.23
N VAL A 54 20.84 -5.76 18.57
CA VAL A 54 20.29 -4.44 18.17
C VAL A 54 21.19 -3.32 18.70
N THR A 55 21.95 -2.67 17.83
CA THR A 55 22.83 -1.55 18.21
C THR A 55 22.22 -0.18 17.93
N THR A 56 21.22 -0.12 17.04
CA THR A 56 20.68 1.15 16.54
C THR A 56 19.16 1.22 16.68
N LYS A 57 18.65 2.33 17.24
CA LYS A 57 17.22 2.66 17.22
C LYS A 57 16.92 3.65 16.09
N THR A 58 15.90 3.36 15.29
CA THR A 58 15.41 4.24 14.21
C THR A 58 13.89 4.11 14.09
N THR A 59 13.24 4.79 13.16
CA THR A 59 11.81 4.59 12.88
C THR A 59 11.62 3.95 11.51
N CYS A 60 10.89 2.82 11.46
CA CYS A 60 10.68 2.10 10.21
C CYS A 60 9.84 2.93 9.21
N PRO A 61 9.93 2.64 7.90
CA PRO A 61 9.17 3.33 6.85
C PRO A 61 7.67 3.42 7.14
N ALA A 62 7.05 2.33 7.59
CA ALA A 62 5.62 2.31 7.89
C ALA A 62 5.22 3.20 9.07
N CYS A 63 6.00 3.19 10.15
CA CYS A 63 5.75 4.09 11.29
C CYS A 63 5.94 5.56 10.91
N ARG A 64 6.90 5.89 10.04
CA ARG A 64 7.06 7.25 9.51
C ARG A 64 5.83 7.67 8.68
N ARG A 65 5.39 6.84 7.72
CA ARG A 65 4.18 7.11 6.93
C ARG A 65 2.92 7.30 7.76
N ILE A 66 2.74 6.48 8.81
CA ILE A 66 1.62 6.61 9.74
C ILE A 66 1.69 7.95 10.47
N SER A 67 2.87 8.33 10.97
CA SER A 67 3.08 9.61 11.66
C SER A 67 2.80 10.82 10.76
N ASP A 68 3.21 10.73 9.50
CA ASP A 68 3.12 11.82 8.54
C ASP A 68 1.79 11.82 7.76
N ASN A 69 0.92 10.83 8.02
CA ASN A 69 -0.29 10.54 7.25
C ASN A 69 -0.04 10.55 5.72
N TYR A 70 1.06 9.93 5.29
CA TYR A 70 1.53 9.91 3.91
C TYR A 70 1.40 8.51 3.30
N PRO A 71 0.23 8.16 2.73
CA PRO A 71 -0.04 6.81 2.26
C PRO A 71 0.71 6.46 0.97
N ALA A 72 1.10 5.20 0.87
CA ALA A 72 1.49 4.59 -0.40
C ALA A 72 0.28 4.00 -1.14
N GLY A 73 -0.75 3.55 -0.42
CA GLY A 73 -1.97 3.03 -1.02
C GLY A 73 -3.22 3.80 -0.60
N ASN A 74 -4.12 4.03 -1.56
CA ASN A 74 -5.45 4.58 -1.34
C ASN A 74 -6.48 3.64 -1.93
N ILE A 75 -7.43 3.19 -1.13
CA ILE A 75 -8.55 2.36 -1.56
C ILE A 75 -9.82 3.17 -1.40
N GLU A 76 -10.55 3.38 -2.49
CA GLU A 76 -11.87 4.00 -2.51
C GLU A 76 -12.94 2.93 -2.70
N ILE A 77 -13.84 2.84 -1.72
CA ILE A 77 -15.00 1.93 -1.71
C ILE A 77 -16.27 2.76 -1.86
N LYS A 78 -17.08 2.41 -2.86
CA LYS A 78 -18.32 3.12 -3.22
C LYS A 78 -19.52 2.17 -3.40
N GLY A 79 -20.70 2.79 -3.42
CA GLY A 79 -21.98 2.14 -3.67
C GLY A 79 -22.68 1.68 -2.39
N ASN A 80 -24.00 1.57 -2.47
CA ASN A 80 -24.85 1.32 -1.30
C ASN A 80 -24.57 -0.04 -0.62
N PHE A 81 -23.99 -1.01 -1.34
CA PHE A 81 -23.59 -2.29 -0.78
C PHE A 81 -22.67 -2.15 0.44
N PHE A 82 -21.72 -1.21 0.40
CA PHE A 82 -20.83 -1.00 1.55
C PHE A 82 -21.62 -0.57 2.79
N HIS A 83 -22.61 0.30 2.66
CA HIS A 83 -23.40 0.76 3.80
C HIS A 83 -24.23 -0.37 4.43
N LEU A 84 -24.69 -1.32 3.63
CA LEU A 84 -25.44 -2.50 4.11
C LEU A 84 -24.53 -3.57 4.74
N HIS A 85 -23.25 -3.62 4.35
CA HIS A 85 -22.31 -4.68 4.74
C HIS A 85 -21.02 -4.15 5.37
N SER A 86 -21.04 -2.94 5.94
CA SER A 86 -19.84 -2.23 6.39
C SER A 86 -19.06 -3.03 7.42
N VAL A 87 -19.75 -3.63 8.39
CA VAL A 87 -19.16 -4.47 9.44
C VAL A 87 -18.36 -5.62 8.83
N ASP A 88 -18.94 -6.39 7.91
CA ASP A 88 -18.30 -7.55 7.32
C ASP A 88 -17.12 -7.16 6.42
N ILE A 89 -17.28 -6.10 5.64
CA ILE A 89 -16.22 -5.57 4.78
C ILE A 89 -15.04 -5.06 5.60
N LEU A 90 -15.30 -4.31 6.68
CA LEU A 90 -14.24 -3.81 7.56
C LEU A 90 -13.57 -4.96 8.32
N ASN A 91 -14.31 -6.00 8.70
CA ASN A 91 -13.74 -7.23 9.27
C ASN A 91 -12.80 -7.92 8.27
N LEU A 92 -13.19 -8.05 7.00
CA LEU A 92 -12.33 -8.59 5.93
C LEU A 92 -11.04 -7.76 5.79
N VAL A 93 -11.17 -6.43 5.72
CA VAL A 93 -10.04 -5.49 5.60
C VAL A 93 -9.06 -5.66 6.77
N ASN A 94 -9.56 -5.63 8.00
CA ASN A 94 -8.74 -5.80 9.21
C ASN A 94 -8.09 -7.18 9.29
N ASN A 95 -8.78 -8.23 8.82
CA ASN A 95 -8.22 -9.57 8.75
C ASN A 95 -7.05 -9.66 7.76
N ILE A 96 -7.19 -9.02 6.59
CA ILE A 96 -6.12 -8.95 5.59
C ILE A 96 -4.92 -8.20 6.15
N GLU A 97 -5.13 -7.05 6.80
CA GLU A 97 -4.02 -6.31 7.44
C GLU A 97 -3.30 -7.19 8.46
N ARG A 98 -4.04 -7.84 9.36
CA ARG A 98 -3.44 -8.70 10.38
C ARG A 98 -2.55 -9.77 9.77
N LEU A 99 -3.03 -10.43 8.71
CA LEU A 99 -2.29 -11.50 8.00
C LEU A 99 -1.12 -10.98 7.18
N GLU A 100 -1.25 -9.86 6.47
CA GLU A 100 -0.13 -9.25 5.74
C GLU A 100 0.96 -8.80 6.72
N LYS A 101 0.55 -8.17 7.83
CA LYS A 101 1.46 -7.60 8.81
C LYS A 101 2.35 -8.66 9.45
N THR A 102 1.91 -9.91 9.64
CA THR A 102 2.76 -10.96 10.25
C THR A 102 4.00 -11.25 9.40
N GLU A 103 3.88 -11.23 8.08
CA GLU A 103 4.99 -11.52 7.16
C GLU A 103 5.70 -10.26 6.68
N ARG A 104 4.95 -9.16 6.56
CA ARG A 104 5.40 -7.90 5.98
C ARG A 104 5.16 -6.78 6.97
N PRO A 105 6.11 -6.52 7.89
CA PRO A 105 5.94 -5.51 8.93
C PRO A 105 5.64 -4.12 8.40
N LEU A 106 5.94 -3.81 7.13
CA LEU A 106 5.73 -2.49 6.53
C LEU A 106 4.39 -2.33 5.83
N GLU A 107 3.59 -3.39 5.69
CA GLU A 107 2.28 -3.39 5.04
C GLU A 107 1.19 -3.24 6.13
N ARG A 108 0.66 -2.03 6.29
CA ARG A 108 -0.29 -1.67 7.36
C ARG A 108 -1.34 -0.70 6.85
N ILE A 109 -2.48 -0.67 7.53
CA ILE A 109 -3.49 0.38 7.38
C ILE A 109 -3.03 1.61 8.17
N ILE A 110 -3.17 2.78 7.57
CA ILE A 110 -2.95 4.08 8.22
C ILE A 110 -4.28 4.54 8.82
N SER A 111 -5.34 4.59 8.01
CA SER A 111 -6.66 5.01 8.45
C SER A 111 -7.77 4.38 7.62
N ILE A 112 -8.96 4.36 8.22
CA ILE A 112 -10.23 4.07 7.56
C ILE A 112 -11.13 5.28 7.84
N THR A 113 -11.67 5.89 6.79
CA THR A 113 -12.53 7.07 6.89
C THR A 113 -13.79 6.83 6.11
N GLU A 114 -14.90 6.72 6.82
CA GLU A 114 -16.23 6.53 6.26
C GLU A 114 -16.92 7.87 6.05
N SER A 115 -17.67 7.98 4.96
CA SER A 115 -18.56 9.10 4.69
C SER A 115 -19.87 8.58 4.10
N LYS A 116 -20.86 9.46 3.96
CA LYS A 116 -22.15 9.10 3.33
C LYS A 116 -22.04 8.68 1.86
N VAL A 117 -20.92 9.00 1.19
CA VAL A 117 -20.75 8.79 -0.26
C VAL A 117 -19.75 7.69 -0.57
N LYS A 118 -18.74 7.53 0.28
CA LYS A 118 -17.64 6.58 0.07
C LYS A 118 -16.87 6.30 1.35
N THR A 119 -16.18 5.18 1.37
CA THR A 119 -15.20 4.82 2.40
C THR A 119 -13.80 4.84 1.79
N ILE A 120 -12.87 5.51 2.47
CA ILE A 120 -11.46 5.59 2.08
C ILE A 120 -10.63 4.81 3.09
N ILE A 121 -9.82 3.87 2.59
CA ILE A 121 -8.81 3.17 3.38
C ILE A 121 -7.44 3.59 2.85
N THR A 122 -6.56 4.00 3.74
CA THR A 122 -5.19 4.40 3.38
C THR A 122 -4.17 3.43 3.98
N THR A 123 -3.07 3.17 3.26
CA THR A 123 -2.11 2.13 3.65
C THR A 123 -0.66 2.59 3.50
N THR A 124 0.22 2.02 4.32
CA THR A 124 1.67 2.31 4.29
C THR A 124 2.41 1.64 3.14
N GLY A 125 1.80 0.65 2.49
CA GLY A 125 2.36 -0.12 1.39
C GLY A 125 1.35 -0.38 0.27
N ILE A 126 1.86 -0.57 -0.94
CA ILE A 126 1.04 -0.77 -2.14
C ILE A 126 0.47 -2.20 -2.22
N HIS A 127 1.13 -3.17 -1.57
CA HIS A 127 0.74 -4.57 -1.69
C HIS A 127 -0.49 -4.89 -0.86
N ILE A 128 -0.58 -4.40 0.37
CA ILE A 128 -1.80 -4.53 1.19
C ILE A 128 -2.99 -3.84 0.53
N ALA A 129 -2.80 -2.66 -0.08
CA ALA A 129 -3.89 -1.97 -0.78
C ALA A 129 -4.45 -2.79 -1.94
N ARG A 130 -3.55 -3.34 -2.77
CA ARG A 130 -3.96 -4.25 -3.83
C ARG A 130 -4.65 -5.51 -3.29
N ARG A 131 -4.09 -6.12 -2.24
CA ARG A 131 -4.65 -7.35 -1.64
C ARG A 131 -6.05 -7.13 -1.07
N ILE A 132 -6.29 -5.98 -0.45
CA ILE A 132 -7.62 -5.57 0.02
C ILE A 132 -8.58 -5.47 -1.16
N GLY A 133 -8.24 -4.69 -2.21
CA GLY A 133 -9.11 -4.53 -3.37
C GLY A 133 -9.45 -5.83 -4.08
N GLU A 134 -8.46 -6.69 -4.30
CA GLU A 134 -8.68 -8.01 -4.89
C GLU A 134 -9.54 -8.91 -4.00
N ALA A 135 -9.41 -8.81 -2.67
CA ALA A 135 -10.25 -9.57 -1.76
C ALA A 135 -11.71 -9.08 -1.78
N LEU A 136 -11.95 -7.76 -1.85
CA LEU A 136 -13.29 -7.22 -2.03
C LEU A 136 -13.94 -7.75 -3.31
N SER A 137 -13.21 -7.70 -4.43
CA SER A 137 -13.67 -8.22 -5.72
C SER A 137 -13.97 -9.72 -5.67
N ARG A 138 -13.12 -10.52 -5.01
CA ARG A 138 -13.34 -11.97 -4.88
C ARG A 138 -14.51 -12.33 -3.95
N SER A 139 -14.63 -11.65 -2.81
CA SER A 139 -15.63 -11.96 -1.77
C SER A 139 -17.00 -11.38 -2.09
N TYR A 140 -17.05 -10.24 -2.76
CA TYR A 140 -18.27 -9.45 -2.94
C TYR A 140 -18.52 -9.01 -4.38
N GLN A 141 -17.76 -9.51 -5.37
CA GLN A 141 -17.93 -9.12 -6.78
C GLN A 141 -17.81 -7.59 -6.95
N GLY A 142 -18.57 -6.98 -7.87
CA GLY A 142 -18.53 -5.53 -8.11
C GLY A 142 -17.43 -5.08 -9.07
N ASN A 143 -17.44 -3.78 -9.36
CA ASN A 143 -16.49 -3.14 -10.27
C ASN A 143 -15.17 -2.87 -9.55
N PHE A 144 -14.11 -3.55 -9.96
CA PHE A 144 -12.78 -3.43 -9.38
C PHE A 144 -11.77 -2.93 -10.41
N ASN A 145 -10.99 -1.92 -10.03
CA ASN A 145 -9.83 -1.49 -10.80
C ASN A 145 -8.73 -0.91 -9.89
N PHE A 146 -7.51 -0.85 -10.41
CA PHE A 146 -6.41 -0.18 -9.71
C PHE A 146 -5.42 0.44 -10.70
N GLN A 147 -4.68 1.43 -10.22
CA GLN A 147 -3.66 2.14 -10.97
C GLN A 147 -2.43 2.35 -10.10
N TYR A 148 -1.24 2.07 -10.65
CA TYR A 148 0.02 2.44 -10.05
C TYR A 148 0.44 3.84 -10.50
N ALA A 149 1.02 4.60 -9.58
CA ALA A 149 1.57 5.93 -9.84
C ALA A 149 2.96 6.09 -9.21
N ASP A 150 3.59 7.24 -9.46
CA ASP A 150 4.92 7.60 -8.94
C ASP A 150 6.01 6.56 -9.22
N GLY A 151 5.97 5.94 -10.40
CA GLY A 151 6.92 4.88 -10.76
C GLY A 151 6.74 3.61 -9.93
N ASP A 152 5.48 3.21 -9.72
CA ASP A 152 5.05 2.03 -8.96
C ASP A 152 5.28 2.13 -7.44
N LYS A 153 5.30 3.36 -6.92
CA LYS A 153 5.51 3.66 -5.48
C LYS A 153 4.21 3.99 -4.75
N SER A 154 3.19 4.36 -5.50
CA SER A 154 1.84 4.56 -4.99
C SER A 154 0.83 3.74 -5.78
N ILE A 155 -0.28 3.39 -5.14
CA ILE A 155 -1.40 2.70 -5.76
C ILE A 155 -2.72 3.37 -5.39
N ARG A 156 -3.60 3.49 -6.38
CA ARG A 156 -5.01 3.84 -6.19
C ARG A 156 -5.85 2.63 -6.56
N VAL A 157 -6.70 2.21 -5.64
CA VAL A 157 -7.59 1.06 -5.79
C VAL A 157 -9.00 1.59 -5.72
N PHE A 158 -9.85 1.15 -6.64
CA PHE A 158 -11.25 1.50 -6.69
C PHE A 158 -12.08 0.22 -6.68
N TRP A 159 -13.05 0.18 -5.78
CA TRP A 159 -14.04 -0.89 -5.74
C TRP A 159 -15.43 -0.28 -5.53
N GLU A 160 -16.39 -0.70 -6.35
CA GLU A 160 -17.75 -0.17 -6.30
C GLU A 160 -18.80 -1.25 -6.51
N ARG A 161 -19.85 -1.20 -5.70
CA ARG A 161 -21.01 -2.08 -5.81
C ARG A 161 -22.27 -1.42 -5.26
N GLU A 162 -23.32 -1.33 -6.08
CA GLU A 162 -24.58 -0.70 -5.67
C GLU A 162 -25.49 -1.62 -4.83
N ASN A 163 -25.64 -2.89 -5.23
CA ASN A 163 -26.59 -3.84 -4.66
C ASN A 163 -25.96 -5.17 -4.24
#